data_AF-A0A842RHS2-F1
#
_entry.id   AF-A0A842RHS2-F1
#
_cell.length_a   1.000
_cell.length_b   1.000
_cell.length_c   1.000
_cell.angle_alpha   90.00
_cell.angle_beta   90.00
_cell.angle_gamma   90.00
#
_symmetry.space_group_name_H-M   'P 1'
#
loop_
_entity.id
_entity.type
_entity.pdbx_description
1 polymer ?
#
loop_
_entity_poly.entity_id
_entity_poly.type
_entity_poly.pdbx_seq_one_letter_code
_entity_poly.pdbx_strand_id
1 'polypeptide(L)'
;MEIRVSKLNAEPFGKTDIFLWEQASAQQTIQYLKEAYDFFSKQSVKESYKVFALKVIAKYLTKAGFPRDQKALNAATLYVVNRMPASYPNHLSKREFAERLDVSESSLDWYTNSIVEQLGFFILRDRKNFPYYIERDGTTFAVISSVVKVFVEEAIVQGLADIRPFDIRSVVDQILDMLITKLHIIPPVFRRDLSMKIENDLQEELSQAMI
;
A
#
# COMPACT_ATOMS: atom_id res chain seq x y z
N MET A 1 24.45 14.12 25.49
CA MET A 1 23.24 13.86 24.69
C MET A 1 23.31 12.39 24.28
N GLU A 2 22.63 11.52 25.01
CA GLU A 2 22.64 10.07 24.72
C GLU A 2 21.65 9.77 23.61
N ILE A 3 22.16 9.42 22.43
CA ILE A 3 21.34 8.91 21.34
C ILE A 3 20.97 7.47 21.66
N ARG A 4 19.71 7.23 22.02
CA ARG A 4 19.17 5.86 22.15
C ARG A 4 19.11 5.23 20.76
N VAL A 5 20.12 4.45 20.42
CA VAL A 5 20.06 3.52 19.28
C VAL A 5 19.06 2.42 19.65
N SER A 6 17.85 2.52 19.10
CA SER A 6 16.86 1.46 19.24
C SER A 6 17.40 0.17 18.62
N LYS A 7 17.26 -0.94 19.35
CA LYS A 7 17.74 -2.26 18.96
C LYS A 7 17.11 -2.66 17.62
N LEU A 8 17.92 -2.75 16.57
CA LEU A 8 17.60 -3.49 15.36
C LEU A 8 17.53 -4.98 15.74
N ASN A 9 16.34 -5.43 16.16
CA ASN A 9 16.03 -6.85 16.18
C ASN A 9 15.99 -7.31 14.71
N ALA A 10 16.99 -8.08 14.29
CA ALA A 10 16.85 -8.90 13.09
C ALA A 10 15.80 -9.97 13.39
N GLU A 11 14.56 -9.70 13.03
CA GLU A 11 13.48 -10.67 13.15
C GLU A 11 13.74 -11.88 12.24
N PRO A 12 13.38 -13.10 12.68
CA PRO A 12 13.45 -14.29 11.85
C PRO A 12 12.62 -14.08 10.58
N PHE A 13 13.12 -14.53 9.42
CA PHE A 13 12.41 -14.48 8.13
C PHE A 13 10.91 -14.76 8.33
N GLY A 14 10.11 -13.72 8.12
CA GLY A 14 8.85 -13.46 8.79
C GLY A 14 7.94 -14.68 8.98
N LYS A 15 7.41 -14.83 10.20
CA LYS A 15 6.20 -15.62 10.41
C LYS A 15 5.14 -15.08 9.45
N THR A 16 4.68 -15.96 8.57
CA THR A 16 3.66 -15.59 7.61
C THR A 16 2.32 -15.65 8.32
N ASP A 17 1.90 -14.51 8.88
CA ASP A 17 0.65 -14.36 9.66
C ASP A 17 -0.63 -14.50 8.81
N ILE A 18 -0.53 -14.96 7.56
CA ILE A 18 -1.64 -15.23 6.65
C ILE A 18 -2.66 -16.23 7.25
N PHE A 19 -2.25 -17.00 8.26
CA PHE A 19 -3.08 -17.98 8.93
C PHE A 19 -3.44 -17.62 10.39
N LEU A 20 -3.19 -16.38 10.83
CA LEU A 20 -3.73 -15.89 12.09
C LEU A 20 -5.21 -15.57 11.89
N TRP A 21 -6.06 -16.55 12.15
CA TRP A 21 -7.51 -16.42 11.99
C TRP A 21 -8.16 -15.78 13.22
N GLU A 22 -7.73 -14.56 13.58
CA GLU A 22 -8.16 -13.89 14.82
C GLU A 22 -9.68 -13.68 14.89
N GLN A 23 -10.31 -13.43 13.74
CA GLN A 23 -11.73 -13.09 13.60
C GLN A 23 -12.51 -14.06 12.70
N ALA A 24 -11.91 -15.16 12.23
CA ALA A 24 -12.52 -16.02 11.19
C ALA A 24 -12.28 -17.51 11.44
N SER A 25 -13.18 -18.39 10.96
CA SER A 25 -12.91 -19.84 10.95
C SER A 25 -12.23 -20.25 9.64
N ALA A 26 -11.24 -21.13 9.72
CA ALA A 26 -10.45 -21.54 8.55
C ALA A 26 -11.33 -22.11 7.42
N GLN A 27 -12.34 -22.91 7.76
CA GLN A 27 -13.24 -23.52 6.78
C GLN A 27 -14.12 -22.46 6.09
N GLN A 28 -14.69 -21.52 6.84
CA GLN A 28 -15.48 -20.44 6.25
C GLN A 28 -14.61 -19.53 5.38
N THR A 29 -13.37 -19.24 5.79
CA THR A 29 -12.45 -18.45 4.97
C THR A 29 -12.12 -19.15 3.65
N ILE A 30 -11.82 -20.46 3.69
CA ILE A 30 -11.57 -21.24 2.46
C ILE A 30 -12.78 -21.18 1.52
N GLN A 31 -13.99 -21.31 2.05
CA GLN A 31 -15.20 -21.22 1.25
C GLN A 31 -15.37 -19.83 0.63
N TYR A 32 -15.16 -18.77 1.43
CA TYR A 32 -15.21 -17.38 0.97
C TYR A 32 -14.21 -17.10 -0.16
N LEU A 33 -12.99 -17.62 -0.05
CA LEU A 33 -11.94 -17.44 -1.05
C LEU A 33 -12.26 -18.18 -2.35
N LYS A 34 -12.87 -19.37 -2.29
CA LYS A 34 -13.32 -20.10 -3.48
C LYS A 34 -14.41 -19.31 -4.22
N GLU A 35 -15.42 -18.85 -3.50
CA GLU A 35 -16.51 -18.04 -4.06
C GLU A 35 -16.01 -16.71 -4.64
N ALA A 36 -15.04 -16.07 -3.98
CA ALA A 36 -14.38 -14.88 -4.50
C ALA A 36 -13.61 -15.18 -5.78
N TYR A 37 -12.88 -16.30 -5.85
CA TYR A 37 -12.18 -16.73 -7.06
C TYR A 37 -13.14 -16.98 -8.23
N ASP A 38 -14.27 -17.63 -7.97
CA ASP A 38 -15.33 -17.85 -8.97
C ASP A 38 -15.91 -16.52 -9.46
N PHE A 39 -16.12 -15.55 -8.56
CA PHE A 39 -16.53 -14.20 -8.92
C PHE A 39 -15.48 -13.51 -9.80
N PHE A 40 -14.20 -13.59 -9.46
CA PHE A 40 -13.10 -12.98 -10.21
C PHE A 40 -12.88 -13.63 -11.58
N SER A 41 -13.09 -14.94 -11.68
CA SER A 41 -12.88 -15.70 -12.92
C SER A 41 -13.92 -15.40 -13.99
N LYS A 42 -15.08 -14.87 -13.60
CA LYS A 42 -16.08 -14.33 -14.52
C LYS A 42 -15.70 -12.96 -15.08
N GLN A 43 -14.65 -12.32 -14.55
CA GLN A 43 -14.16 -11.02 -14.98
C GLN A 43 -12.92 -11.18 -15.87
N SER A 44 -12.74 -10.31 -16.87
CA SER A 44 -11.56 -10.29 -17.74
C SER A 44 -10.32 -9.70 -17.03
N VAL A 45 -9.93 -10.29 -15.91
CA VAL A 45 -8.82 -9.86 -15.05
C VAL A 45 -7.67 -10.88 -15.11
N LYS A 46 -6.43 -10.40 -15.13
CA LYS A 46 -5.22 -11.25 -15.14
C LYS A 46 -5.17 -12.14 -13.90
N GLU A 47 -4.67 -13.36 -14.05
CA GLU A 47 -4.61 -14.34 -12.96
C GLU A 47 -3.83 -13.84 -11.73
N SER A 48 -2.71 -13.15 -11.96
CA SER A 48 -1.92 -12.54 -10.87
C SER A 48 -2.72 -11.51 -10.05
N TYR A 49 -3.66 -10.79 -10.68
CA TYR A 49 -4.52 -9.84 -9.98
C TYR A 49 -5.62 -10.56 -9.21
N LYS A 50 -6.12 -11.70 -9.70
CA LYS A 50 -7.07 -12.52 -8.94
C LYS A 50 -6.43 -13.08 -7.68
N VAL A 51 -5.22 -13.65 -7.79
CA VAL A 51 -4.46 -14.15 -6.64
C VAL A 51 -4.18 -13.01 -5.65
N PHE A 52 -3.84 -11.84 -6.16
CA PHE A 52 -3.64 -10.68 -5.30
C PHE A 52 -4.94 -10.26 -4.59
N ALA A 53 -6.07 -10.22 -5.31
CA ALA A 53 -7.37 -9.92 -4.72
C ALA A 53 -7.76 -10.94 -3.62
N LEU A 54 -7.51 -12.22 -3.84
CA LEU A 54 -7.73 -13.25 -2.80
C LEU A 54 -6.88 -13.00 -1.56
N LYS A 55 -5.61 -12.61 -1.72
CA LYS A 55 -4.74 -12.23 -0.60
C LYS A 55 -5.31 -11.05 0.19
N VAL A 56 -5.83 -10.03 -0.49
CA VAL A 56 -6.47 -8.87 0.14
C VAL A 56 -7.72 -9.29 0.92
N ILE A 57 -8.57 -10.16 0.35
CA ILE A 57 -9.74 -10.70 1.06
C ILE A 57 -9.32 -11.48 2.29
N ALA A 58 -8.33 -12.38 2.17
CA ALA A 58 -7.87 -13.17 3.31
C ALA A 58 -7.40 -12.27 4.48
N LYS A 59 -6.57 -11.26 4.18
CA LYS A 59 -6.13 -10.26 5.18
C LYS A 59 -7.30 -9.48 5.78
N TYR A 60 -8.26 -9.07 4.94
CA TYR A 60 -9.44 -8.35 5.39
C TYR A 60 -10.28 -9.20 6.36
N LEU A 61 -10.56 -10.47 6.00
CA LEU A 61 -11.32 -11.39 6.85
C LEU A 61 -10.65 -11.62 8.20
N THR A 62 -9.31 -11.73 8.23
CA THR A 62 -8.55 -11.84 9.48
C THR A 62 -8.72 -10.62 10.39
N LYS A 63 -8.67 -9.40 9.83
CA LYS A 63 -8.70 -8.16 10.63
C LYS A 63 -10.10 -7.64 10.95
N ALA A 64 -11.01 -7.73 9.99
CA ALA A 64 -12.33 -7.11 10.04
C ALA A 64 -13.48 -8.13 10.14
N GLY A 65 -13.20 -9.42 10.01
CA GLY A 65 -14.20 -10.48 9.98
C GLY A 65 -14.96 -10.57 8.64
N PHE A 66 -16.02 -11.37 8.63
CA PHE A 66 -16.81 -11.63 7.42
C PHE A 66 -17.68 -10.42 7.02
N PRO A 67 -17.73 -10.06 5.72
CA PRO A 67 -18.57 -8.96 5.26
C PRO A 67 -20.06 -9.35 5.32
N ARG A 68 -20.92 -8.34 5.45
CA ARG A 68 -22.37 -8.50 5.27
C ARG A 68 -22.74 -8.73 3.80
N ASP A 69 -22.00 -8.12 2.88
CA ASP A 69 -22.19 -8.27 1.44
C ASP A 69 -20.86 -8.68 0.78
N GLN A 70 -20.74 -9.96 0.48
CA GLN A 70 -19.56 -10.55 -0.15
C GLN A 70 -19.36 -10.08 -1.59
N LYS A 71 -20.44 -9.85 -2.35
CA LYS A 71 -20.33 -9.40 -3.75
C LYS A 71 -19.73 -8.00 -3.78
N ALA A 72 -20.18 -7.12 -2.88
CA ALA A 72 -19.62 -5.78 -2.73
C ALA A 72 -18.16 -5.79 -2.24
N LEU A 73 -17.81 -6.65 -1.27
CA LEU A 73 -16.41 -6.81 -0.85
C LEU A 73 -15.52 -7.29 -2.01
N ASN A 74 -15.97 -8.28 -2.77
CA ASN A 74 -15.24 -8.81 -3.93
C ASN A 74 -15.05 -7.72 -5.00
N ALA A 75 -16.08 -6.94 -5.30
CA ALA A 75 -16.01 -5.82 -6.22
C ALA A 75 -15.03 -4.73 -5.74
N ALA A 76 -15.10 -4.35 -4.47
CA ALA A 76 -14.20 -3.36 -3.88
C ALA A 76 -12.74 -3.83 -3.89
N THR A 77 -12.52 -5.11 -3.62
CA THR A 77 -11.19 -5.74 -3.69
C THR A 77 -10.63 -5.66 -5.11
N LEU A 78 -11.42 -6.03 -6.13
CA LEU A 78 -10.98 -5.86 -7.52
C LEU A 78 -10.72 -4.40 -7.86
N TYR A 79 -11.54 -3.47 -7.37
CA TYR A 79 -11.30 -2.04 -7.58
C TYR A 79 -9.93 -1.62 -7.03
N VAL A 80 -9.60 -2.00 -5.78
CA VAL A 80 -8.30 -1.71 -5.15
C VAL A 80 -7.14 -2.30 -5.96
N VAL A 81 -7.23 -3.57 -6.36
CA VAL A 81 -6.17 -4.25 -7.13
C VAL A 81 -5.99 -3.65 -8.53
N ASN A 82 -7.08 -3.26 -9.20
CA ASN A 82 -7.00 -2.56 -10.49
C ASN A 82 -6.47 -1.12 -10.38
N ARG A 83 -6.27 -0.63 -9.15
CA ARG A 83 -5.78 0.70 -8.81
C ARG A 83 -4.39 0.64 -8.15
N MET A 84 -3.55 -0.36 -8.44
CA MET A 84 -2.13 -0.30 -8.09
C MET A 84 -1.38 0.73 -8.95
N PRO A 85 -0.27 1.35 -8.48
CA PRO A 85 0.53 2.28 -9.28
C PRO A 85 0.94 1.71 -10.65
N ALA A 86 1.31 0.43 -10.70
CA ALA A 86 1.69 -0.27 -11.94
C ALA A 86 0.54 -0.38 -12.97
N SER A 87 -0.71 -0.13 -12.55
CA SER A 87 -1.89 -0.12 -13.40
C SER A 87 -2.21 1.28 -13.95
N TYR A 88 -1.39 2.29 -13.67
CA TYR A 88 -1.54 3.62 -14.26
C TYR A 88 -1.35 3.55 -15.80
N PRO A 89 -2.19 4.25 -16.60
CA PRO A 89 -3.35 5.04 -16.18
C PRO A 89 -4.62 4.18 -16.07
N ASN A 90 -5.29 4.25 -14.92
CA ASN A 90 -6.66 3.75 -14.77
C ASN A 90 -7.52 4.89 -14.21
N HIS A 91 -8.50 5.36 -14.98
CA HIS A 91 -9.39 6.45 -14.57
C HIS A 91 -10.85 6.01 -14.44
N LEU A 92 -11.12 4.70 -14.36
CA LEU A 92 -12.48 4.18 -14.23
C LEU A 92 -13.07 4.59 -12.88
N SER A 93 -14.13 5.40 -12.88
CA SER A 93 -14.76 5.88 -11.65
C SER A 93 -15.36 4.73 -10.84
N LYS A 94 -15.58 4.96 -9.52
CA LYS A 94 -16.25 3.97 -8.66
C LYS A 94 -17.64 3.63 -9.20
N ARG A 95 -18.42 4.62 -9.63
CA ARG A 95 -19.70 4.43 -10.31
C ARG A 95 -19.64 3.48 -11.49
N GLU A 96 -18.77 3.75 -12.47
CA GLU A 96 -18.63 2.89 -13.66
C GLU A 96 -18.14 1.47 -13.30
N PHE A 97 -17.30 1.35 -12.27
CA PHE A 97 -16.84 0.05 -11.77
C PHE A 97 -17.96 -0.72 -11.08
N ALA A 98 -18.78 -0.05 -10.29
CA ALA A 98 -19.93 -0.61 -9.59
C ALA A 98 -21.00 -1.10 -10.57
N GLU A 99 -21.33 -0.29 -11.58
CA GLU A 99 -22.26 -0.64 -12.65
C GLU A 99 -21.81 -1.91 -13.41
N ARG A 100 -20.52 -2.03 -13.74
CA ARG A 100 -19.97 -3.22 -14.44
C ARG A 100 -20.09 -4.51 -13.64
N LEU A 101 -20.03 -4.42 -12.31
CA LEU A 101 -20.07 -5.57 -11.41
C LEU A 101 -21.45 -5.78 -10.77
N ASP A 102 -22.45 -4.98 -11.16
CA ASP A 102 -23.81 -5.04 -10.65
C ASP A 102 -23.84 -4.94 -9.11
N VAL A 103 -23.13 -3.95 -8.57
CA VAL A 103 -23.14 -3.59 -7.15
C VAL A 103 -23.48 -2.11 -6.99
N SER A 104 -24.01 -1.70 -5.84
CA SER A 104 -24.23 -0.28 -5.59
C SER A 104 -22.90 0.46 -5.41
N GLU A 105 -22.83 1.69 -5.91
CA GLU A 105 -21.66 2.55 -5.73
C GLU A 105 -21.37 2.81 -4.24
N SER A 106 -22.40 2.95 -3.41
CA SER A 106 -22.26 3.17 -1.97
C SER A 106 -21.62 1.97 -1.25
N SER A 107 -22.03 0.74 -1.59
CA SER A 107 -21.41 -0.46 -1.02
C SER A 107 -19.97 -0.63 -1.50
N LEU A 108 -19.71 -0.36 -2.79
CA LEU A 108 -18.35 -0.37 -3.34
C LEU A 108 -17.46 0.64 -2.61
N ASP A 109 -17.93 1.87 -2.42
CA ASP A 109 -17.20 2.94 -1.74
C ASP A 109 -16.89 2.56 -0.29
N TRP A 110 -17.90 2.11 0.44
CA TRP A 110 -17.77 1.71 1.84
C TRP A 110 -16.74 0.58 2.00
N TYR A 111 -16.84 -0.50 1.22
CA TYR A 111 -15.88 -1.61 1.30
C TYR A 111 -14.49 -1.21 0.81
N THR A 112 -14.38 -0.32 -0.18
CA THR A 112 -13.06 0.19 -0.61
C THR A 112 -12.37 0.92 0.54
N ASN A 113 -13.09 1.83 1.21
CA ASN A 113 -12.52 2.59 2.33
C ASN A 113 -12.21 1.67 3.51
N SER A 114 -13.11 0.73 3.83
CA SER A 114 -12.89 -0.27 4.87
C SER A 114 -11.66 -1.14 4.60
N ILE A 115 -11.48 -1.66 3.39
CA ILE A 115 -10.28 -2.43 3.01
C ILE A 115 -9.01 -1.58 3.21
N VAL A 116 -9.04 -0.35 2.71
CA VAL A 116 -7.88 0.57 2.76
C VAL A 116 -7.50 0.90 4.19
N GLU A 117 -8.48 1.20 5.05
CA GLU A 117 -8.25 1.54 6.46
C GLU A 117 -7.80 0.32 7.27
N GLN A 118 -8.51 -0.80 7.19
CA GLN A 118 -8.21 -2.01 7.97
C GLN A 118 -6.84 -2.62 7.61
N LEU A 119 -6.47 -2.55 6.33
CA LEU A 119 -5.20 -3.07 5.85
C LEU A 119 -4.09 -2.00 5.80
N GLY A 120 -4.42 -0.75 6.10
CA GLY A 120 -3.47 0.36 6.23
C GLY A 120 -2.82 0.83 4.93
N PHE A 121 -3.44 0.58 3.77
CA PHE A 121 -2.85 0.84 2.45
C PHE A 121 -2.23 2.25 2.36
N PHE A 122 -1.02 2.32 1.80
CA PHE A 122 -0.41 3.58 1.42
C PHE A 122 -1.04 4.05 0.10
N ILE A 123 -1.60 5.26 0.12
CA ILE A 123 -2.34 5.80 -1.02
C ILE A 123 -1.50 6.85 -1.73
N LEU A 124 -1.31 6.67 -3.03
CA LEU A 124 -0.79 7.69 -3.94
C LEU A 124 -1.93 8.27 -4.78
N ARG A 125 -1.83 9.55 -5.13
CA ARG A 125 -2.81 10.23 -5.99
C ARG A 125 -2.14 10.75 -7.26
N ASP A 126 -2.82 10.55 -8.38
CA ASP A 126 -2.38 11.11 -9.65
C ASP A 126 -2.77 12.60 -9.80
N ARG A 127 -2.44 13.20 -10.95
CA ARG A 127 -2.76 14.61 -11.23
C ARG A 127 -4.26 14.91 -11.30
N LYS A 128 -5.10 13.90 -11.52
CA LYS A 128 -6.57 13.99 -11.53
C LYS A 128 -7.17 13.61 -10.19
N ASN A 129 -6.34 13.47 -9.14
CA ASN A 129 -6.73 13.11 -7.78
C ASN A 129 -7.29 11.69 -7.64
N PHE A 130 -7.10 10.81 -8.63
CA PHE A 130 -7.50 9.42 -8.51
C PHE A 130 -6.56 8.67 -7.56
N PRO A 131 -7.11 7.86 -6.62
CA PRO A 131 -6.29 7.09 -5.68
C PRO A 131 -5.71 5.83 -6.33
N TYR A 132 -4.49 5.52 -5.92
CA TYR A 132 -3.76 4.29 -6.23
C TYR A 132 -3.22 3.69 -4.94
N TYR A 133 -3.37 2.38 -4.78
CA TYR A 133 -3.21 1.70 -3.50
C TYR A 133 -1.95 0.82 -3.50
N ILE A 134 -1.12 0.98 -2.47
CA ILE A 134 0.06 0.18 -2.21
C ILE A 134 -0.11 -0.51 -0.85
N GLU A 135 -0.01 -1.84 -0.80
CA GLU A 135 0.01 -2.58 0.47
C GLU A 135 1.26 -2.21 1.28
N ARG A 136 1.10 -1.86 2.56
CA ARG A 136 2.26 -1.52 3.43
C ARG A 136 3.20 -2.70 3.67
N ASP A 137 2.66 -3.90 3.75
CA ASP A 137 3.43 -5.14 3.90
C ASP A 137 3.76 -5.80 2.55
N GLY A 138 3.50 -5.09 1.44
CA GLY A 138 3.79 -5.53 0.09
C GLY A 138 5.19 -5.15 -0.38
N THR A 139 5.67 -5.85 -1.41
CA THR A 139 7.01 -5.64 -1.99
C THR A 139 7.23 -4.20 -2.44
N THR A 140 6.25 -3.57 -3.08
CA THR A 140 6.37 -2.17 -3.54
C THR A 140 6.66 -1.22 -2.39
N PHE A 141 5.93 -1.33 -1.26
CA PHE A 141 6.17 -0.49 -0.10
C PHE A 141 7.49 -0.83 0.58
N ALA A 142 7.84 -2.11 0.69
CA ALA A 142 9.14 -2.52 1.23
C ALA A 142 10.31 -1.87 0.47
N VAL A 143 10.26 -1.86 -0.87
CA VAL A 143 11.28 -1.20 -1.69
C VAL A 143 11.29 0.32 -1.47
N ILE A 144 10.12 0.98 -1.42
CA ILE A 144 10.03 2.42 -1.10
C ILE A 144 10.71 2.70 0.24
N SER A 145 10.31 1.99 1.29
CA SER A 145 10.83 2.18 2.65
C SER A 145 12.32 1.90 2.75
N SER A 146 12.84 0.86 2.08
CA SER A 146 14.28 0.58 2.05
C SER A 146 15.07 1.69 1.38
N VAL A 147 14.59 2.21 0.25
CA VAL A 147 15.26 3.34 -0.44
C VAL A 147 15.23 4.58 0.44
N VAL A 148 14.06 4.94 1.00
CA VAL A 148 13.94 6.10 1.91
C VAL A 148 14.94 5.97 3.05
N LYS A 149 14.97 4.82 3.73
CA LYS A 149 15.87 4.56 4.85
C LYS A 149 17.34 4.79 4.50
N VAL A 150 17.82 4.17 3.42
CA VAL A 150 19.23 4.27 3.02
C VAL A 150 19.65 5.72 2.75
N PHE A 151 18.86 6.46 1.97
CA PHE A 151 19.21 7.85 1.64
C PHE A 151 19.14 8.79 2.85
N VAL A 152 18.22 8.55 3.77
CA VAL A 152 18.09 9.34 5.00
C VAL A 152 19.26 9.05 5.95
N GLU A 153 19.60 7.77 6.16
CA GLU A 153 20.74 7.37 6.99
C GLU A 153 22.06 7.96 6.45
N GLU A 154 22.29 7.84 5.14
CA GLU A 154 23.47 8.43 4.48
C GLU A 154 23.53 9.96 4.66
N ALA A 155 22.41 10.65 4.48
CA ALA A 155 22.36 12.10 4.62
C ALA A 155 22.60 12.55 6.06
N ILE A 156 22.07 11.84 7.05
CA ILE A 156 22.31 12.11 8.47
C ILE A 156 23.81 11.94 8.79
N VAL A 157 24.42 10.83 8.37
CA VAL A 157 25.85 10.58 8.60
C VAL A 157 26.71 11.65 7.94
N GLN A 158 26.40 12.06 6.71
CA GLN A 158 27.11 13.16 6.02
C GLN A 158 26.97 14.50 6.76
N GLY A 159 25.79 14.77 7.30
CA GLY A 159 25.52 15.96 8.12
C GLY A 159 26.31 15.97 9.42
N LEU A 160 26.36 14.83 10.13
CA LEU A 160 27.10 14.70 11.39
C LEU A 160 28.62 14.73 11.22
N ALA A 161 29.12 14.30 10.06
CA ALA A 161 30.54 14.31 9.73
C ALA A 161 31.01 15.64 9.09
N ASP A 162 30.16 16.66 9.05
CA ASP A 162 30.41 17.96 8.37
C ASP A 162 30.83 17.82 6.89
N ILE A 163 30.50 16.69 6.25
CA ILE A 163 30.78 16.45 4.82
C ILE A 163 29.83 17.28 3.96
N ARG A 164 28.54 17.28 4.32
CA ARG A 164 27.48 18.01 3.63
C ARG A 164 26.35 18.35 4.58
N PRO A 165 25.83 19.59 4.61
CA PRO A 165 24.66 19.93 5.40
C PRO A 165 23.45 19.07 5.03
N PHE A 166 22.70 18.61 6.04
CA PHE A 166 21.47 17.88 5.83
C PHE A 166 20.39 18.78 5.24
N ASP A 167 19.85 18.41 4.06
CA ASP A 167 18.77 19.12 3.38
C ASP A 167 17.70 18.12 2.91
N ILE A 168 16.51 18.23 3.51
CA ILE A 168 15.37 17.33 3.25
C ILE A 168 15.03 17.30 1.75
N ARG A 169 15.03 18.46 1.08
CA ARG A 169 14.63 18.55 -0.33
C ARG A 169 15.59 17.78 -1.22
N SER A 170 16.90 17.97 -1.03
CA SER A 170 17.90 17.20 -1.76
C SER A 170 17.80 15.70 -1.50
N VAL A 171 17.50 15.26 -0.28
CA VAL A 171 17.33 13.83 0.06
C VAL A 171 16.11 13.26 -0.65
N VAL A 172 14.97 13.97 -0.60
CA VAL A 172 13.73 13.57 -1.26
C VAL A 172 13.92 13.46 -2.77
N ASP A 173 14.59 14.43 -3.41
CA ASP A 173 14.84 14.36 -4.85
C ASP A 173 15.69 13.13 -5.25
N GLN A 174 16.66 12.75 -4.43
CA GLN A 174 17.48 11.54 -4.64
C GLN A 174 16.65 10.25 -4.48
N ILE A 175 15.79 10.20 -3.46
CA ILE A 175 14.85 9.09 -3.25
C ILE A 175 13.90 8.95 -4.46
N LEU A 176 13.31 10.06 -4.91
CA LEU A 176 12.40 10.08 -6.05
C LEU A 176 13.11 9.65 -7.33
N ASP A 177 14.33 10.11 -7.58
CA ASP A 177 15.14 9.66 -8.73
C ASP A 177 15.41 8.16 -8.67
N MET A 178 15.75 7.62 -7.50
CA MET A 178 15.95 6.18 -7.33
C MET A 178 14.66 5.38 -7.61
N LEU A 179 13.53 5.78 -7.03
CA LEU A 179 12.28 5.03 -7.13
C LEU A 179 11.62 5.12 -8.51
N ILE A 180 11.71 6.27 -9.17
CA ILE A 180 11.02 6.57 -10.42
C ILE A 180 11.93 6.33 -11.62
N THR A 181 13.15 6.86 -11.61
CA THR A 181 14.05 6.83 -12.79
C THR A 181 14.90 5.58 -12.84
N LYS A 182 15.45 5.13 -11.70
CA LYS A 182 16.41 4.01 -11.67
C LYS A 182 15.70 2.67 -11.55
N LEU A 183 14.88 2.51 -10.53
CA LEU A 183 14.21 1.24 -10.22
C LEU A 183 12.85 1.06 -10.93
N HIS A 184 12.27 2.13 -11.47
CA HIS A 184 10.98 2.11 -12.17
C HIS A 184 9.84 1.47 -11.35
N ILE A 185 9.87 1.62 -10.01
CA ILE A 185 8.88 1.02 -9.09
C ILE A 185 7.59 1.86 -9.08
N ILE A 186 7.73 3.17 -9.19
CA ILE A 186 6.62 4.13 -9.13
C ILE A 186 6.58 4.94 -10.42
N PRO A 187 5.43 5.01 -11.12
CA PRO A 187 5.30 5.85 -12.30
C PRO A 187 5.54 7.34 -12.02
N PRO A 188 6.14 8.10 -12.96
CA PRO A 188 6.48 9.52 -12.76
C PRO A 188 5.30 10.43 -12.42
N VAL A 189 4.07 10.05 -12.78
CA VAL A 189 2.86 10.82 -12.46
C VAL A 189 2.66 11.03 -10.95
N PHE A 190 3.17 10.10 -10.14
CA PHE A 190 3.04 10.13 -8.68
C PHE A 190 4.15 10.92 -7.98
N ARG A 191 5.13 11.47 -8.72
CA ARG A 191 6.29 12.17 -8.14
C ARG A 191 5.89 13.21 -7.11
N ARG A 192 4.90 14.05 -7.42
CA ARG A 192 4.44 15.13 -6.54
C ARG A 192 3.85 14.59 -5.23
N ASP A 193 2.95 13.62 -5.31
CA ASP A 193 2.27 13.08 -4.13
C ASP A 193 3.21 12.28 -3.25
N LEU A 194 4.12 11.51 -3.85
CA LEU A 194 5.16 10.79 -3.13
C LEU A 194 6.16 11.75 -2.47
N SER A 195 6.58 12.84 -3.14
CA SER A 195 7.45 13.88 -2.58
C SER A 195 6.86 14.46 -1.29
N MET A 196 5.60 14.92 -1.37
CA MET A 196 4.92 15.54 -0.22
C MET A 196 4.83 14.58 0.98
N LYS A 197 4.57 13.29 0.72
CA LYS A 197 4.47 12.28 1.78
C LYS A 197 5.82 12.04 2.46
N ILE A 198 6.88 11.81 1.66
CA ILE A 198 8.22 11.58 2.21
C ILE A 198 8.72 12.85 2.94
N GLU A 199 8.50 14.04 2.37
CA GLU A 199 8.88 15.31 3.02
C GLU A 199 8.20 15.48 4.38
N ASN A 200 6.90 15.24 4.46
CA ASN A 200 6.14 15.35 5.71
C ASN A 200 6.63 14.33 6.75
N ASP A 201 6.78 13.06 6.34
CA ASP A 201 7.25 11.99 7.23
C ASP A 201 8.64 12.35 7.82
N LEU A 202 9.57 12.84 6.99
CA LEU A 202 10.91 13.25 7.44
C LEU A 202 10.89 14.49 8.34
N GLN A 203 10.04 15.47 8.04
CA GLN A 203 9.90 16.66 8.89
C GLN A 203 9.36 16.28 10.28
N GLU A 204 8.39 15.38 10.35
CA GLU A 204 7.84 14.88 11.61
C GLU A 204 8.88 14.12 12.43
N GLU A 205 9.63 13.19 11.81
CA GLU A 205 10.68 12.42 12.49
C GLU A 205 11.80 13.31 13.04
N LEU A 206 12.29 14.28 12.25
CA LEU A 206 13.33 15.21 12.68
C LEU A 206 12.86 16.15 13.80
N SER A 207 11.60 16.59 13.75
CA SER A 207 11.03 17.41 14.82
C SER A 207 10.96 16.64 16.14
N GLN A 208 10.66 15.34 16.09
CA GLN A 208 10.62 14.49 17.28
C GLN A 208 12.02 14.17 17.82
N ALA A 209 13.03 14.02 16.96
CA ALA A 209 14.40 13.71 17.37
C ALA A 209 15.13 14.90 18.01
N MET A 210 14.65 16.14 17.81
CA MET A 210 15.23 17.37 18.38
C MET A 210 14.58 17.82 19.70
N ILE A 211 13.59 17.07 20.21
CA ILE A 211 12.97 17.25 21.54
C ILE A 211 13.59 16.23 22.51
#